data_AF-A0A8I7B3A9-F1
#
_entry.id   AF-A0A8I7B3A9-F1
#
_cell.length_a   1.000
_cell.length_b   1.000
_cell.length_c   1.000
_cell.angle_alpha   90.00
_cell.angle_beta   90.00
_cell.angle_gamma   90.00
#
_symmetry.space_group_name_H-M   'P 1'
#
loop_
_entity.id
_entity.type
_entity.pdbx_description
1 polymer ?
#
loop_
_entity_poly.entity_id
_entity_poly.type
_entity_poly.pdbx_seq_one_letter_code
_entity_poly.pdbx_strand_id
1 'polypeptide(L)'
;MSAACSSVSAIRCRAMALPLARCPICKVKVRMYVSTTEKHDRWVFYKCEKHGVTCDFWRWELEYVEFLVDKHYLNGDPAVDAIGVVEEHREELLKAQEPFYMNGSVSSGKKVLKSDSGNLMSRQQAVALMMLGKELAMLMKMLVAVVVLLGLAALVLIMLKK
;
A
#
# COMPACT_ATOMS: atom_id res chain seq x y z
N MET A 1 1.11 10.16 35.90
CA MET A 1 -0.08 9.33 35.63
C MET A 1 0.03 8.86 34.18
N SER A 2 0.46 7.62 33.95
CA SER A 2 0.72 7.11 32.60
C SER A 2 -0.57 6.47 32.07
N ALA A 3 -1.23 7.13 31.12
CA ALA A 3 -2.38 6.58 30.43
C ALA A 3 -1.89 5.54 29.42
N ALA A 4 -2.12 4.26 29.71
CA ALA A 4 -1.92 3.19 28.74
C ALA A 4 -3.00 3.30 27.67
N CYS A 5 -2.68 3.93 26.54
CA CYS A 5 -3.54 3.91 25.37
C CYS A 5 -3.60 2.48 24.84
N SER A 6 -4.79 1.90 24.79
CA SER A 6 -5.04 0.64 24.08
C SER A 6 -4.49 0.75 22.66
N SER A 7 -3.89 -0.31 22.13
CA SER A 7 -3.23 -0.32 20.81
C SER A 7 -4.13 0.16 19.65
N VAL A 8 -5.44 -0.03 19.76
CA VAL A 8 -6.45 0.50 18.82
C VAL A 8 -6.66 2.00 18.99
N SER A 9 -6.65 2.51 20.23
CA SER A 9 -6.75 3.93 20.57
C SER A 9 -5.47 4.68 20.23
N ALA A 10 -4.29 4.06 20.35
CA ALA A 10 -3.02 4.64 19.93
C ALA A 10 -2.95 4.84 18.41
N ILE A 11 -3.41 3.87 17.61
CA ILE A 11 -3.59 4.04 16.16
C ILE A 11 -4.58 5.17 15.89
N ARG A 12 -5.73 5.17 16.59
CA ARG A 12 -6.75 6.20 16.41
C ARG A 12 -6.28 7.59 16.84
N CYS A 13 -5.35 7.70 17.80
CA CYS A 13 -4.74 8.95 18.25
C CYS A 13 -3.58 9.41 17.35
N ARG A 14 -2.83 8.50 16.71
CA ARG A 14 -1.74 8.84 15.78
C ARG A 14 -2.25 9.12 14.36
N ALA A 15 -3.26 8.39 13.88
CA ALA A 15 -3.90 8.61 12.59
C ALA A 15 -4.78 9.89 12.52
N MET A 16 -4.81 10.71 13.58
CA MET A 16 -5.71 11.87 13.70
C MET A 16 -5.29 13.13 12.92
N ALA A 17 -4.13 13.20 12.28
CA ALA A 17 -3.63 14.49 11.75
C ALA A 17 -3.56 14.62 10.23
N LEU A 18 -3.85 13.56 9.44
CA LEU A 18 -3.77 13.69 7.98
C LEU A 18 -5.03 14.38 7.41
N PRO A 19 -4.88 15.46 6.63
CA PRO A 19 -6.01 16.11 5.96
C PRO A 19 -6.81 15.12 5.10
N LEU A 20 -8.12 15.01 5.35
CA LEU A 20 -9.03 14.24 4.51
C LEU A 20 -9.41 15.05 3.26
N ALA A 21 -8.49 15.09 2.30
CA ALA A 21 -8.66 15.78 1.03
C ALA A 21 -9.88 15.28 0.23
N ARG A 22 -10.40 16.13 -0.66
CA ARG A 22 -11.44 15.71 -1.60
C ARG A 22 -10.86 14.77 -2.65
N CYS A 23 -11.67 13.81 -3.08
CA CYS A 23 -11.29 12.89 -4.14
C CYS A 23 -10.92 13.68 -5.41
N PRO A 24 -9.76 13.41 -6.03
CA PRO A 24 -9.32 14.16 -7.21
C PRO A 24 -10.25 13.97 -8.42
N ILE A 25 -10.91 12.80 -8.51
CA ILE A 25 -11.76 12.39 -9.63
C ILE A 25 -13.17 12.97 -9.49
N CYS A 26 -13.90 12.58 -8.43
CA CYS A 26 -15.33 12.92 -8.30
C CYS A 26 -15.61 14.05 -7.28
N LYS A 27 -14.57 14.63 -6.66
CA LYS A 27 -14.65 15.71 -5.65
C LYS A 27 -15.44 15.38 -4.38
N VAL A 28 -15.88 14.13 -4.21
CA VAL A 28 -16.51 13.61 -2.98
C VAL A 28 -15.47 13.37 -1.89
N LYS A 29 -15.91 13.30 -0.64
CA LYS A 29 -15.05 13.07 0.54
C LYS A 29 -14.28 11.75 0.45
N VAL A 30 -13.01 11.80 0.86
CA VAL A 30 -12.18 10.62 1.12
C VAL A 30 -12.30 10.27 2.61
N ARG A 31 -12.34 8.97 2.92
CA ARG A 31 -12.44 8.46 4.28
C ARG A 31 -11.29 7.51 4.57
N MET A 32 -10.87 7.50 5.83
CA MET A 32 -9.88 6.58 6.39
C MET A 32 -10.56 5.27 6.81
N TYR A 33 -9.89 4.16 6.58
CA TYR A 33 -10.30 2.81 6.95
C TYR A 33 -9.09 2.05 7.50
N VAL A 34 -9.38 1.05 8.33
CA VAL A 34 -8.38 0.11 8.84
C VAL A 34 -8.67 -1.25 8.22
N SER A 35 -7.66 -1.85 7.60
CA SER A 35 -7.72 -3.18 7.03
C SER A 35 -7.79 -4.21 8.15
N THR A 36 -8.68 -5.18 7.99
CA THR A 36 -8.81 -6.36 8.86
C THR A 36 -8.40 -7.63 8.11
N THR A 37 -7.65 -7.49 7.02
CA THR A 37 -7.19 -8.63 6.23
C THR A 37 -6.00 -9.28 6.90
N GLU A 38 -5.90 -10.61 6.87
CA GLU A 38 -4.81 -11.35 7.55
C GLU A 38 -3.41 -10.85 7.14
N LYS A 39 -3.26 -10.46 5.87
CA LYS A 39 -1.98 -9.97 5.33
C LYS A 39 -1.68 -8.52 5.69
N HIS A 40 -2.67 -7.69 5.95
CA HIS A 40 -2.48 -6.28 6.22
C HIS A 40 -3.34 -5.88 7.42
N ASP A 41 -3.27 -6.68 8.48
CA ASP A 41 -4.09 -6.46 9.66
C ASP A 41 -3.66 -5.16 10.32
N ARG A 42 -4.64 -4.31 10.63
CA ARG A 42 -4.46 -2.96 11.20
C ARG A 42 -3.79 -1.94 10.28
N TRP A 43 -3.52 -2.27 9.02
CA TRP A 43 -3.00 -1.29 8.05
C TRP A 43 -4.05 -0.25 7.71
N VAL A 44 -3.66 1.02 7.64
CA VAL A 44 -4.58 2.12 7.30
C VAL A 44 -4.60 2.35 5.80
N PHE A 45 -5.79 2.61 5.26
CA PHE A 45 -5.97 3.02 3.86
C PHE A 45 -7.08 4.06 3.72
N TYR A 46 -6.99 4.83 2.65
CA TYR A 46 -7.89 5.92 2.34
C TYR A 46 -8.62 5.60 1.05
N LYS A 47 -9.95 5.73 1.01
CA LYS A 47 -10.73 5.57 -0.22
C LYS A 47 -11.84 6.60 -0.34
N CYS A 48 -12.21 6.87 -1.58
CA CYS A 48 -13.38 7.69 -1.87
C CYS A 48 -14.66 7.00 -1.37
N GLU A 49 -15.64 7.80 -0.95
CA GLU A 49 -16.96 7.29 -0.54
C GLU A 49 -17.72 6.61 -1.69
N LYS A 50 -17.54 7.08 -2.93
CA LYS A 50 -18.13 6.46 -4.14
C LYS A 50 -17.21 5.42 -4.80
N HIS A 51 -16.29 4.85 -4.03
CA HIS A 51 -15.34 3.85 -4.54
C HIS A 51 -16.08 2.62 -5.10
N GLY A 52 -15.76 2.21 -6.33
CA GLY A 52 -16.38 1.06 -7.01
C GLY A 52 -17.74 1.34 -7.65
N VAL A 53 -18.23 2.58 -7.62
CA VAL A 53 -19.46 2.99 -8.34
C VAL A 53 -19.12 3.95 -9.47
N THR A 54 -18.47 5.07 -9.15
CA THR A 54 -18.13 6.12 -10.12
C THR A 54 -16.68 6.56 -10.03
N CYS A 55 -15.89 5.92 -9.18
CA CYS A 55 -14.52 6.33 -8.87
C CYS A 55 -13.75 5.16 -8.30
N ASP A 56 -12.47 5.03 -8.65
CA ASP A 56 -11.59 3.98 -8.12
C ASP A 56 -10.48 4.56 -7.23
N PHE A 57 -10.66 5.77 -6.70
CA PHE A 57 -9.66 6.39 -5.83
C PHE A 57 -9.56 5.65 -4.49
N TRP A 58 -8.39 5.05 -4.27
CA TRP A 58 -7.95 4.54 -2.98
C TRP A 58 -6.41 4.52 -2.92
N ARG A 59 -5.86 4.60 -1.70
CA ARG A 59 -4.42 4.66 -1.40
C ARG A 59 -4.14 4.02 -0.04
N TRP A 60 -3.01 3.33 0.11
CA TRP A 60 -2.49 2.98 1.44
C TRP A 60 -2.05 4.25 2.19
N GLU A 61 -1.87 4.17 3.52
CA GLU A 61 -1.54 5.34 4.34
C GLU A 61 -0.33 6.14 3.84
N LEU A 62 0.78 5.47 3.56
CA LEU A 62 1.98 6.14 3.03
C LEU A 62 1.74 6.78 1.65
N GLU A 63 1.09 6.05 0.74
CA GLU A 63 0.73 6.57 -0.59
C GLU A 63 -0.24 7.76 -0.50
N TYR A 64 -1.06 7.80 0.55
CA TYR A 64 -1.97 8.92 0.80
C TYR A 64 -1.21 10.15 1.30
N VAL A 65 -0.20 9.99 2.16
CA VAL A 65 0.67 11.09 2.58
C VAL A 65 1.42 11.66 1.38
N GLU A 66 2.03 10.81 0.55
CA GLU A 66 2.69 11.23 -0.70
C GLU A 66 1.72 12.02 -1.60
N PHE A 67 0.48 11.56 -1.72
CA PHE A 67 -0.56 12.28 -2.47
C PHE A 67 -0.88 13.66 -1.87
N LEU A 68 -0.93 13.78 -0.54
CA LEU A 68 -1.17 15.06 0.12
C LEU A 68 -0.02 16.05 -0.09
N VAL A 69 1.22 15.54 -0.08
CA VAL A 69 2.42 16.34 -0.38
C VAL A 69 2.43 16.80 -1.85
N ASP A 70 2.19 15.89 -2.79
CA ASP A 70 2.12 16.19 -4.24
C ASP A 70 1.05 17.24 -4.58
N LYS A 71 -0.07 17.23 -3.86
CA LYS A 71 -1.17 18.18 -4.05
C LYS A 71 -1.09 19.42 -3.17
N HIS A 72 0.01 19.60 -2.46
CA HIS A 72 0.25 20.70 -1.54
C HIS A 72 -0.80 20.86 -0.43
N TYR A 73 -1.46 19.77 -0.04
CA TYR A 73 -2.31 19.73 1.16
C TYR A 73 -1.48 19.59 2.44
N LEU A 74 -0.22 19.18 2.31
CA LEU A 74 0.72 18.96 3.39
C LEU A 74 2.11 19.40 2.92
N ASN A 75 2.67 20.47 3.50
CA ASN A 75 3.92 21.08 3.04
C ASN A 75 4.84 21.40 4.22
N GLY A 76 6.15 21.52 3.95
CA GLY A 76 7.14 21.92 4.94
C GLY A 76 7.34 20.87 6.04
N ASP A 77 7.65 21.32 7.24
CA ASP A 77 7.93 20.45 8.39
C ASP A 77 6.79 19.46 8.70
N PRO A 78 5.49 19.85 8.66
CA PRO A 78 4.38 18.91 8.83
C PRO A 78 4.35 17.75 7.83
N ALA A 79 4.90 17.94 6.63
CA ALA A 79 5.00 16.87 5.64
C ALA A 79 6.08 15.86 6.00
N VAL A 80 7.24 16.35 6.42
CA VAL A 80 8.36 15.52 6.85
C VAL A 80 7.98 14.71 8.09
N ASP A 81 7.35 15.36 9.08
CA ASP A 81 6.89 14.71 10.30
C ASP A 81 5.85 13.62 10.00
N ALA A 82 4.88 13.90 9.14
CA ALA A 82 3.85 12.93 8.77
C ALA A 82 4.42 11.71 8.04
N ILE A 83 5.39 11.92 7.14
CA ILE A 83 6.09 10.81 6.46
C ILE A 83 6.81 9.96 7.50
N GLY A 84 7.62 10.57 8.36
CA GLY A 84 8.38 9.85 9.38
C GLY A 84 7.48 9.03 10.32
N VAL A 85 6.37 9.60 10.79
CA VAL A 85 5.40 8.90 11.64
C VAL A 85 4.74 7.72 10.93
N VAL A 86 4.36 7.89 9.66
CA VAL A 86 3.71 6.82 8.89
C VAL A 86 4.69 5.72 8.52
N GLU A 87 5.93 6.05 8.21
CA GLU A 87 6.99 5.07 7.95
C GLU A 87 7.31 4.24 9.20
N GLU A 88 7.49 4.89 10.35
CA GLU A 88 7.69 4.20 11.64
C GLU A 88 6.52 3.26 11.95
N HIS A 89 5.28 3.73 11.80
CA HIS A 89 4.09 2.89 12.00
C HIS A 89 4.05 1.70 11.04
N ARG A 90 4.43 1.88 9.78
CA ARG A 90 4.50 0.80 8.79
C ARG A 90 5.54 -0.25 9.18
N GLU A 91 6.71 0.17 9.66
CA GLU A 91 7.74 -0.75 10.16
C GLU A 91 7.28 -1.54 11.39
N GLU A 92 6.60 -0.88 12.34
CA GLU A 92 6.01 -1.55 13.51
C GLU A 92 5.03 -2.66 13.09
N LEU A 93 4.15 -2.37 12.12
CA LEU A 93 3.18 -3.34 11.60
C LEU A 93 3.86 -4.52 10.90
N LEU A 94 4.94 -4.27 10.14
CA LEU A 94 5.72 -5.33 9.49
C LEU A 94 6.41 -6.22 10.53
N LYS A 95 7.06 -5.64 11.54
CA LYS A 95 7.69 -6.40 12.64
C LYS A 95 6.67 -7.22 13.42
N ALA A 96 5.45 -6.69 13.64
CA ALA A 96 4.37 -7.43 14.29
C ALA A 96 3.83 -8.58 13.43
N GLN A 97 4.03 -8.55 12.11
CA GLN A 97 3.59 -9.56 11.16
C GLN A 97 4.61 -10.69 10.94
N GLU A 98 5.91 -10.42 11.11
CA GLU A 98 6.99 -11.42 11.01
C GLU A 98 6.77 -12.73 11.81
N PRO A 99 6.22 -12.72 13.03
CA PRO A 99 5.94 -13.94 13.79
C PRO A 99 4.94 -14.87 13.09
N PHE A 100 4.10 -14.35 12.20
CA PHE A 100 3.05 -15.11 11.51
C PHE A 100 3.57 -15.78 10.24
N TYR A 101 4.51 -15.16 9.54
CA TYR A 101 5.09 -15.67 8.29
C TYR A 101 6.12 -16.79 8.52
N MET A 102 6.79 -16.84 9.68
CA MET A 102 7.74 -17.91 10.02
C MET A 102 7.10 -19.13 10.70
N ASN A 103 5.87 -19.01 11.24
CA ASN A 103 5.15 -20.11 11.90
C ASN A 103 4.13 -20.85 11.00
N GLY A 104 4.12 -20.56 9.69
CA GLY A 104 3.20 -21.18 8.72
C GLY A 104 3.39 -22.69 8.48
N SER A 105 4.35 -23.33 9.17
CA SER A 105 4.58 -24.78 9.11
C SER A 105 4.35 -25.49 10.46
N VAL A 106 3.31 -25.14 11.23
CA VAL A 106 2.73 -26.09 12.19
C VAL A 106 1.21 -25.97 12.20
N SER A 107 0.56 -26.92 11.54
CA SER A 107 -0.85 -27.22 11.76
C SER A 107 -1.07 -27.74 13.18
N SER A 108 -2.00 -27.16 13.94
CA SER A 108 -3.13 -27.89 14.52
C SER A 108 -3.90 -27.08 15.56
N GLY A 109 -5.17 -26.81 15.22
CA GLY A 109 -6.27 -27.09 16.14
C GLY A 109 -6.66 -26.03 17.16
N LYS A 110 -7.53 -25.09 16.75
CA LYS A 110 -8.68 -24.75 17.60
C LYS A 110 -9.92 -24.46 16.76
N LYS A 111 -10.86 -25.38 16.86
CA LYS A 111 -12.16 -25.42 16.19
C LYS A 111 -13.12 -24.51 16.95
N VAL A 112 -13.72 -23.52 16.29
CA VAL A 112 -15.06 -23.00 16.63
C VAL A 112 -15.77 -22.66 15.32
N LEU A 113 -16.96 -23.23 15.17
CA LEU A 113 -17.80 -23.33 13.96
C LEU A 113 -18.32 -21.99 13.41
N LYS A 114 -18.50 -21.88 12.08
CA LYS A 114 -19.82 -21.98 11.38
C LYS A 114 -19.72 -21.64 9.86
N SER A 115 -20.36 -22.50 9.03
CA SER A 115 -20.94 -22.33 7.65
C SER A 115 -20.57 -21.11 6.78
N ASP A 116 -20.38 -21.17 5.46
CA ASP A 116 -20.95 -22.05 4.42
C ASP A 116 -20.07 -22.09 3.15
N SER A 117 -20.13 -23.25 2.49
CA SER A 117 -20.26 -23.47 1.04
C SER A 117 -19.64 -22.47 0.03
N GLY A 118 -18.75 -22.99 -0.81
CA GLY A 118 -18.45 -22.37 -2.12
C GLY A 118 -17.01 -22.56 -2.58
N ASN A 119 -16.82 -23.56 -3.43
CA ASN A 119 -15.65 -23.77 -4.27
C ASN A 119 -15.08 -22.44 -4.83
N LEU A 120 -13.91 -21.99 -4.36
CA LEU A 120 -13.26 -20.78 -4.88
C LEU A 120 -11.73 -20.84 -4.79
N MET A 121 -11.17 -21.94 -5.28
CA MET A 121 -9.81 -21.94 -5.82
C MET A 121 -9.83 -21.13 -7.12
N SER A 122 -9.48 -19.83 -7.07
CA SER A 122 -9.06 -19.00 -8.24
C SER A 122 -8.97 -17.49 -7.96
N ARG A 123 -9.47 -16.95 -6.83
CA ARG A 123 -9.41 -15.49 -6.58
C ARG A 123 -8.14 -14.98 -5.91
N GLN A 124 -7.59 -15.70 -4.93
CA GLN A 124 -6.36 -15.29 -4.23
C GLN A 124 -5.12 -15.31 -5.14
N GLN A 125 -5.06 -16.23 -6.11
CA GLN A 125 -3.96 -16.30 -7.08
C GLN A 125 -3.99 -15.14 -8.09
N ALA A 126 -5.18 -14.73 -8.56
CA ALA A 126 -5.32 -13.64 -9.53
C ALA A 126 -4.98 -12.25 -8.94
N VAL A 127 -5.30 -12.02 -7.66
CA VAL A 127 -5.03 -10.74 -6.99
C VAL A 127 -3.54 -10.59 -6.63
N ALA A 128 -2.85 -11.70 -6.29
CA ALA A 128 -1.40 -11.71 -6.10
C ALA A 128 -0.64 -11.38 -7.40
N LEU A 129 -1.14 -11.88 -8.55
CA LEU A 129 -0.59 -11.58 -9.88
C LEU A 129 -0.77 -10.10 -10.29
N MET A 130 -1.90 -9.46 -9.94
CA MET A 130 -2.16 -8.07 -10.32
C MET A 130 -1.34 -7.05 -9.51
N MET A 131 -1.06 -7.33 -8.23
CA MET A 131 -0.27 -6.42 -7.37
C MET A 131 1.23 -6.50 -7.68
N LEU A 132 1.73 -7.65 -8.14
CA LEU A 132 3.07 -7.80 -8.73
C LEU A 132 3.19 -7.17 -10.12
N GLY A 133 2.08 -7.02 -10.84
CA GLY A 133 2.06 -6.53 -12.22
C GLY A 133 2.58 -5.10 -12.38
N LYS A 134 2.35 -4.21 -11.40
CA LYS A 134 2.80 -2.80 -11.51
C LYS A 134 4.32 -2.67 -11.32
N GLU A 135 4.91 -3.42 -10.39
CA GLU A 135 6.36 -3.44 -10.19
C GLU A 135 7.08 -4.18 -11.32
N LEU A 136 6.54 -5.32 -11.78
CA LEU A 136 7.06 -6.04 -12.94
C LEU A 136 6.95 -5.22 -14.22
N ALA A 137 5.88 -4.43 -14.40
CA ALA A 137 5.76 -3.53 -15.56
C ALA A 137 6.76 -2.37 -15.50
N MET A 138 7.08 -1.83 -14.31
CA MET A 138 8.14 -0.82 -14.16
C MET A 138 9.51 -1.42 -14.48
N LEU A 139 9.82 -2.60 -13.95
CA LEU A 139 11.08 -3.30 -14.25
C LEU A 139 11.21 -3.63 -15.75
N MET A 140 10.13 -4.11 -16.38
CA MET A 140 10.11 -4.37 -17.83
C MET A 140 10.32 -3.09 -18.65
N LYS A 141 9.70 -1.97 -18.27
CA LYS A 141 9.91 -0.68 -18.94
C LYS A 141 11.37 -0.20 -18.82
N MET A 142 11.97 -0.35 -17.65
CA MET A 142 13.38 0.02 -17.42
C MET A 142 14.33 -0.89 -18.22
N LEU A 143 14.07 -2.19 -18.25
CA LEU A 143 14.90 -3.15 -18.97
C LEU A 143 14.86 -2.91 -20.49
N VAL A 144 13.69 -2.63 -21.05
CA VAL A 144 13.54 -2.24 -22.47
C VAL A 144 14.29 -0.95 -22.77
N ALA A 145 14.20 0.07 -21.90
CA ALA A 145 14.92 1.34 -22.09
C ALA A 145 16.45 1.13 -22.12
N VAL A 146 16.99 0.29 -21.23
CA VAL A 146 18.43 -0.05 -21.20
C VAL A 146 18.86 -0.78 -22.47
N VAL A 147 18.08 -1.78 -22.93
CA VAL A 147 18.42 -2.53 -24.16
C VAL A 147 18.42 -1.61 -25.38
N VAL A 148 17.45 -0.69 -25.49
CA VAL A 148 17.40 0.29 -26.60
C VAL A 148 18.61 1.21 -26.55
N LEU A 149 18.98 1.74 -25.38
CA LEU A 149 20.16 2.60 -25.23
C LEU A 149 21.45 1.87 -25.61
N LEU A 150 21.63 0.63 -25.15
CA LEU A 150 22.79 -0.19 -25.51
C LEU A 150 22.83 -0.52 -27.00
N GLY A 151 21.67 -0.82 -27.62
CA GLY A 151 21.57 -1.07 -29.05
C GLY A 151 21.92 0.16 -29.89
N LEU A 152 21.43 1.34 -29.50
CA LEU A 152 21.79 2.60 -30.15
C LEU A 152 23.27 2.94 -29.98
N ALA A 153 23.83 2.75 -28.78
CA ALA A 153 25.25 2.95 -28.53
C ALA A 153 26.12 1.99 -29.37
N ALA A 154 25.72 0.72 -29.48
CA ALA A 154 26.40 -0.26 -30.32
C ALA A 154 26.33 0.11 -31.81
N LEU A 155 25.18 0.57 -32.31
CA LEU A 155 25.03 1.07 -33.67
C LEU A 155 25.95 2.26 -33.94
N VAL A 156 26.01 3.23 -33.02
CA VAL A 156 26.90 4.39 -33.13
C VAL A 156 28.37 3.96 -33.15
N LEU A 157 28.77 3.01 -32.30
CA LEU A 157 30.14 2.46 -32.29
C LEU A 157 30.47 1.71 -33.58
N ILE A 158 29.52 0.97 -34.16
CA ILE A 158 29.70 0.27 -35.43
C ILE A 158 29.84 1.27 -36.59
N MET A 159 29.08 2.37 -36.58
CA MET A 159 29.16 3.43 -37.60
C MET A 159 30.43 4.29 -37.46
N LEU A 160 30.97 4.47 -36.25
CA LEU A 160 32.23 5.18 -35.99
C LEU A 160 33.48 4.34 -36.30
N LYS A 161 33.34 3.01 -36.31
CA LYS A 161 34.45 2.07 -36.55
C LYS A 161 34.58 1.66 -38.01
N LYS A 162 33.74 2.21 -38.89
CA LYS A 162 33.69 1.96 -40.34
C LYS A 162 34.17 3.19 -41.09
#